data_AF-A0A659PUW1-F1
#
_entry.id   AF-A0A659PUW1-F1
#
_cell.length_a   1.000
_cell.length_b   1.000
_cell.length_c   1.000
_cell.angle_alpha   90.00
_cell.angle_beta   90.00
_cell.angle_gamma   90.00
#
_symmetry.space_group_name_H-M   'P 1'
#
loop_
_entity.id
_entity.type
_entity.pdbx_description
1 polymer ?
#
loop_
_entity_poly.entity_id
_entity_poly.type
_entity_poly.pdbx_seq_one_letter_code
_entity_poly.pdbx_strand_id
1 'polypeptide(L)'
;MALTAALKAQIAAWYKALQDQIPDFIPRAPQRQMIADVARTLAGEEGRHLAIEAPTGVGKTLSYLIPGIAIAREEQKTLVVSTANVALQDQIFSKDLPLLRKIIPDLRFTAAFGRGRYVCPRNLAALASSEPTQQDLLAFLDDELTPNNQEEQKRCARLKGDLDGYKWDGLRDHTDIAIDDDLWRRLSTDKASCLNRNCHYYRECPFFVARREIQEAEVVVANHALVMAAMESEAVLPEPKHLLLVLDEGHHLPAVARDALEMSAEITASWY
;
A
#
# COMPACT_ATOMS: atom_id res chain seq x y z
N MET A 1 -17.67 15.44 15.19
CA MET A 1 -19.07 15.10 15.52
C MET A 1 -19.05 14.12 16.69
N ALA A 2 -19.85 14.31 17.73
CA ALA A 2 -19.83 13.36 18.86
C ALA A 2 -20.30 11.96 18.43
N LEU A 3 -19.81 10.90 19.07
CA LEU A 3 -20.19 9.51 18.74
C LEU A 3 -21.71 9.30 18.83
N THR A 4 -22.36 9.04 17.70
CA THR A 4 -23.80 8.79 17.64
C THR A 4 -24.17 7.46 18.30
N ALA A 5 -25.43 7.33 18.78
CA ALA A 5 -25.92 6.08 19.35
C ALA A 5 -25.88 4.93 18.33
N ALA A 6 -26.15 5.23 17.05
CA ALA A 6 -26.08 4.28 15.96
C ALA A 6 -24.65 3.78 15.75
N LEU A 7 -23.66 4.69 15.75
CA LEU A 7 -22.26 4.33 15.59
C LEU A 7 -21.73 3.47 16.74
N LYS A 8 -22.08 3.81 17.99
CA LYS A 8 -21.75 3.00 19.17
C LYS A 8 -22.34 1.59 19.06
N ALA A 9 -23.60 1.48 18.63
CA ALA A 9 -24.25 0.19 18.42
C ALA A 9 -23.57 -0.63 17.30
N GLN A 10 -23.16 0.01 16.20
CA GLN A 10 -22.46 -0.64 15.10
C GLN A 10 -21.10 -1.19 15.51
N ILE A 11 -20.28 -0.37 16.21
CA ILE A 11 -18.97 -0.78 16.73
C ILE A 11 -19.14 -1.98 17.68
N ALA A 12 -20.12 -1.93 18.58
CA ALA A 12 -20.41 -3.03 19.50
C ALA A 12 -20.88 -4.30 18.77
N ALA A 13 -21.71 -4.17 17.74
CA ALA A 13 -22.19 -5.29 16.93
C ALA A 13 -21.04 -5.99 16.20
N TRP A 14 -20.15 -5.22 15.56
CA TRP A 14 -18.96 -5.78 14.90
C TRP A 14 -17.98 -6.41 15.87
N TYR A 15 -17.75 -5.77 17.03
CA TYR A 15 -16.89 -6.35 18.06
C TYR A 15 -17.43 -7.70 18.57
N LYS A 16 -18.75 -7.80 18.77
CA LYS A 16 -19.40 -9.06 19.15
C LYS A 16 -19.32 -10.10 18.02
N ALA A 17 -19.55 -9.70 16.78
CA ALA A 17 -19.47 -10.61 15.62
C ALA A 17 -18.06 -11.21 15.46
N LEU A 18 -16.99 -10.44 15.73
CA LEU A 18 -15.62 -10.96 15.75
C LEU A 18 -15.45 -12.06 16.80
N GLN A 19 -15.98 -11.85 18.00
CA GLN A 19 -15.91 -12.82 19.09
C GLN A 19 -16.65 -14.13 18.74
N ASP A 20 -17.77 -14.03 18.04
CA ASP A 20 -18.60 -15.20 17.71
C ASP A 20 -18.11 -15.95 16.45
N GLN A 21 -17.51 -15.25 15.47
CA GLN A 21 -17.14 -15.84 14.18
C GLN A 21 -15.65 -16.22 14.05
N ILE A 22 -14.79 -15.73 14.93
CA ILE A 22 -13.35 -15.97 14.84
C ILE A 22 -12.95 -16.95 15.94
N PRO A 23 -12.51 -18.17 15.57
CA PRO A 23 -12.01 -19.12 16.55
C PRO A 23 -10.82 -18.50 17.30
N ASP A 24 -10.77 -18.72 18.61
CA ASP A 24 -9.72 -18.23 19.51
C ASP A 24 -9.65 -16.69 19.70
N PHE A 25 -10.67 -15.93 19.27
CA PHE A 25 -10.74 -14.51 19.61
C PHE A 25 -11.07 -14.31 21.09
N ILE A 26 -10.08 -13.79 21.84
CA ILE A 26 -10.23 -13.51 23.27
C ILE A 26 -10.42 -12.00 23.47
N PRO A 27 -11.59 -11.55 23.97
CA PRO A 27 -11.81 -10.13 24.25
C PRO A 27 -10.98 -9.68 25.44
N ARG A 28 -10.34 -8.51 25.33
CA ARG A 28 -9.49 -7.93 26.38
C ARG A 28 -9.98 -6.54 26.78
N ALA A 29 -9.92 -6.24 28.07
CA ALA A 29 -10.22 -4.89 28.59
C ALA A 29 -9.41 -3.77 27.89
N PRO A 30 -8.07 -3.88 27.72
CA PRO A 30 -7.29 -2.85 27.01
C PRO A 30 -7.71 -2.67 25.55
N GLN A 31 -8.17 -3.74 24.89
CA GLN A 31 -8.69 -3.68 23.52
C GLN A 31 -9.95 -2.81 23.44
N ARG A 32 -10.90 -3.02 24.37
CA ARG A 32 -12.15 -2.22 24.43
C ARG A 32 -11.87 -0.76 24.75
N GLN A 33 -10.91 -0.50 25.62
CA GLN A 33 -10.47 0.85 25.94
C GLN A 33 -9.89 1.54 24.70
N MET A 34 -8.96 0.88 24.00
CA MET A 34 -8.37 1.40 22.76
C MET A 34 -9.44 1.67 21.68
N ILE A 35 -10.42 0.78 21.51
CA ILE A 35 -11.54 1.00 20.58
C ILE A 35 -12.30 2.29 20.95
N ALA A 36 -12.61 2.49 22.23
CA ALA A 36 -13.33 3.68 22.69
C ALA A 36 -12.52 4.97 22.51
N ASP A 37 -11.22 4.94 22.84
CA ASP A 37 -10.32 6.09 22.70
C ASP A 37 -10.14 6.50 21.23
N VAL A 38 -9.93 5.51 20.34
CA VAL A 38 -9.85 5.74 18.90
C VAL A 38 -11.17 6.28 18.36
N ALA A 39 -12.31 5.71 18.76
CA ALA A 39 -13.62 6.15 18.32
C ALA A 39 -13.90 7.62 18.70
N ARG A 40 -13.64 8.00 19.96
CA ARG A 40 -13.83 9.37 20.44
C ARG A 40 -12.95 10.37 19.69
N THR A 41 -11.70 9.98 19.43
CA THR A 41 -10.74 10.85 18.74
C THR A 41 -11.10 11.04 17.27
N LEU A 42 -11.37 9.94 16.55
CA LEU A 42 -11.69 10.01 15.11
C LEU A 42 -13.03 10.68 14.84
N ALA A 43 -14.00 10.54 15.74
CA ALA A 43 -15.25 11.29 15.68
C ALA A 43 -15.02 12.79 15.98
N GLY A 44 -13.93 13.18 16.64
CA GLY A 44 -13.68 14.56 17.07
C GLY A 44 -14.50 14.96 18.29
N GLU A 45 -14.80 13.99 19.16
CA GLU A 45 -15.41 14.20 20.48
C GLU A 45 -14.37 14.65 21.51
N GLU A 46 -13.13 14.15 21.39
CA GLU A 46 -12.06 14.40 22.36
C GLU A 46 -10.71 14.68 21.68
N GLY A 47 -10.11 15.82 22.02
CA GLY A 47 -8.77 16.19 21.57
C GLY A 47 -8.63 16.47 20.07
N ARG A 48 -7.38 16.47 19.59
CA ARG A 48 -7.03 16.64 18.16
C ARG A 48 -6.49 15.34 17.56
N HIS A 49 -5.53 14.72 18.25
CA HIS A 49 -4.89 13.46 17.86
C HIS A 49 -4.71 12.59 19.11
N LEU A 50 -4.68 11.28 18.91
CA LEU A 50 -4.46 10.30 19.96
C LEU A 50 -3.14 9.57 19.70
N ALA A 51 -2.25 9.60 20.68
CA ALA A 51 -1.11 8.71 20.76
C ALA A 51 -1.41 7.66 21.84
N ILE A 52 -1.60 6.41 21.42
CA ILE A 52 -1.91 5.29 22.32
C ILE A 52 -0.86 4.19 22.14
N GLU A 53 -0.23 3.80 23.25
CA GLU A 53 0.68 2.66 23.28
C GLU A 53 -0.12 1.39 23.54
N ALA A 54 -0.02 0.42 22.63
CA ALA A 54 -0.69 -0.86 22.73
C ALA A 54 0.36 -1.98 22.68
N PRO A 55 0.61 -2.67 23.82
CA PRO A 55 1.54 -3.80 23.85
C PRO A 55 1.17 -4.89 22.83
N THR A 56 2.17 -5.65 22.40
CA THR A 56 1.96 -6.82 21.55
C THR A 56 0.95 -7.79 22.15
N GLY A 57 0.04 -8.32 21.33
CA GLY A 57 -0.98 -9.28 21.78
C GLY A 57 -2.28 -8.64 22.32
N VAL A 58 -2.36 -7.31 22.43
CA VAL A 58 -3.61 -6.61 22.81
C VAL A 58 -4.67 -6.65 21.69
N GLY A 59 -4.26 -6.89 20.44
CA GLY A 59 -5.13 -6.80 19.27
C GLY A 59 -5.25 -5.37 18.75
N LYS A 60 -4.12 -4.66 18.69
CA LYS A 60 -3.99 -3.25 18.26
C LYS A 60 -4.68 -2.99 16.93
N THR A 61 -4.41 -3.82 15.92
CA THR A 61 -4.93 -3.66 14.56
C THR A 61 -6.44 -3.60 14.51
N LEU A 62 -7.11 -4.61 15.08
CA LEU A 62 -8.57 -4.64 15.15
C LEU A 62 -9.15 -3.48 15.98
N SER A 63 -8.41 -3.03 16.99
CA SER A 63 -8.87 -1.97 17.89
C SER A 63 -8.99 -0.60 17.21
N TYR A 64 -8.16 -0.32 16.19
CA TYR A 64 -8.32 0.90 15.39
C TYR A 64 -9.15 0.68 14.12
N LEU A 65 -9.13 -0.53 13.53
CA LEU A 65 -9.87 -0.81 12.30
C LEU A 65 -11.39 -0.77 12.51
N ILE A 66 -11.91 -1.39 13.58
CA ILE A 66 -13.35 -1.46 13.84
C ILE A 66 -13.98 -0.05 13.95
N PRO A 67 -13.53 0.82 14.88
CA PRO A 67 -14.08 2.17 14.97
C PRO A 67 -13.74 3.02 13.75
N GLY A 68 -12.54 2.86 13.17
CA GLY A 68 -12.12 3.59 11.97
C GLY A 68 -13.04 3.34 10.77
N ILE A 69 -13.36 2.07 10.49
CA ILE A 69 -14.28 1.68 9.39
C ILE A 69 -15.69 2.20 9.67
N ALA A 70 -16.15 2.11 10.92
CA ALA A 70 -17.50 2.53 11.29
C ALA A 70 -17.69 4.04 11.02
N ILE A 71 -16.72 4.84 11.49
CA ILE A 71 -16.74 6.31 11.31
C ILE A 71 -16.51 6.67 9.84
N ALA A 72 -15.61 5.97 9.14
CA ALA A 72 -15.37 6.17 7.71
C ALA A 72 -16.67 6.02 6.89
N ARG A 73 -17.47 4.99 7.19
CA ARG A 73 -18.78 4.79 6.55
C ARG A 73 -19.80 5.86 6.88
N GLU A 74 -19.93 6.23 8.15
CA GLU A 74 -20.90 7.25 8.59
C GLU A 74 -20.58 8.63 7.99
N GLU A 75 -19.30 8.99 7.92
CA GLU A 75 -18.86 10.29 7.43
C GLU A 75 -18.51 10.33 5.93
N GLN A 76 -18.66 9.21 5.21
CA GLN A 76 -18.24 9.06 3.81
C GLN A 76 -16.77 9.48 3.58
N LYS A 77 -15.90 9.06 4.50
CA LYS A 77 -14.45 9.32 4.49
C LYS A 77 -13.70 8.05 4.16
N THR A 78 -12.43 8.19 3.78
CA THR A 78 -11.52 7.06 3.59
C THR A 78 -10.67 6.87 4.84
N LEU A 79 -10.63 5.65 5.37
CA LEU A 79 -9.71 5.26 6.43
C LEU A 79 -8.36 4.90 5.81
N VAL A 80 -7.33 5.71 6.07
CA VAL A 80 -5.95 5.40 5.68
C VAL A 80 -5.24 4.80 6.88
N VAL A 81 -4.77 3.57 6.73
CA VAL A 81 -3.94 2.88 7.73
C VAL A 81 -2.52 2.86 7.22
N SER A 82 -1.65 3.63 7.86
CA SER A 82 -0.23 3.73 7.52
C SER A 82 0.60 2.88 8.47
N THR A 83 1.55 2.11 7.96
CA THR A 83 2.51 1.33 8.78
C THR A 83 3.95 1.50 8.28
N ALA A 84 4.91 0.89 8.96
CA ALA A 84 6.33 1.17 8.74
C ALA A 84 6.89 0.57 7.42
N ASN A 85 6.47 -0.64 7.03
CA ASN A 85 7.03 -1.34 5.86
C ASN A 85 5.99 -2.20 5.14
N VAL A 86 6.36 -2.70 3.94
CA VAL A 86 5.49 -3.49 3.06
C VAL A 86 5.02 -4.78 3.71
N ALA A 87 5.90 -5.50 4.43
CA ALA A 87 5.50 -6.74 5.11
C ALA A 87 4.37 -6.52 6.15
N LEU A 88 4.42 -5.40 6.89
CA LEU A 88 3.35 -5.01 7.81
C LEU A 88 2.09 -4.55 7.05
N GLN A 89 2.24 -3.86 5.91
CA GLN A 89 1.09 -3.54 5.04
C GLN A 89 0.39 -4.82 4.58
N ASP A 90 1.16 -5.81 4.15
CA ASP A 90 0.65 -7.10 3.66
C ASP A 90 0.00 -7.91 4.77
N GLN A 91 0.53 -7.83 6.00
CA GLN A 91 -0.14 -8.44 7.15
C GLN A 91 -1.54 -7.86 7.35
N ILE A 92 -1.68 -6.54 7.33
CA ILE A 92 -2.97 -5.87 7.48
C ILE A 92 -3.90 -6.22 6.29
N PHE A 93 -3.36 -6.20 5.07
CA PHE A 93 -4.11 -6.41 3.83
C PHE A 93 -4.54 -7.87 3.60
N SER A 94 -3.70 -8.85 3.93
CA SER A 94 -3.93 -10.28 3.65
C SER A 94 -4.51 -11.06 4.82
N LYS A 95 -4.42 -10.54 6.05
CA LYS A 95 -4.93 -11.22 7.25
C LYS A 95 -6.02 -10.41 7.96
N ASP A 96 -5.72 -9.19 8.39
CA ASP A 96 -6.60 -8.43 9.29
C ASP A 96 -7.86 -7.90 8.56
N LEU A 97 -7.71 -7.33 7.36
CA LEU A 97 -8.84 -6.85 6.57
C LEU A 97 -9.74 -7.98 6.03
N PRO A 98 -9.20 -9.11 5.53
CA PRO A 98 -10.02 -10.27 5.16
C PRO A 98 -10.78 -10.87 6.36
N LEU A 99 -10.21 -10.81 7.56
CA LEU A 99 -10.88 -11.21 8.79
C LEU A 99 -12.09 -10.31 9.07
N LEU A 100 -11.93 -8.99 8.94
CA LEU A 100 -13.04 -8.04 9.04
C LEU A 100 -14.05 -8.19 7.90
N ARG A 101 -13.63 -8.60 6.71
CA ARG A 101 -14.56 -8.85 5.60
C ARG A 101 -15.52 -10.01 5.88
N LYS A 102 -15.18 -10.95 6.77
CA LYS A 102 -16.11 -12.01 7.20
C LYS A 102 -17.31 -11.45 7.97
N ILE A 103 -17.08 -10.42 8.79
CA ILE A 103 -18.15 -9.76 9.57
C ILE A 103 -18.76 -8.56 8.85
N ILE A 104 -18.05 -7.99 7.87
CA ILE A 104 -18.45 -6.84 7.05
C ILE A 104 -18.30 -7.24 5.57
N PRO A 105 -19.24 -7.99 4.99
CA PRO A 105 -19.06 -8.60 3.66
C PRO A 105 -18.86 -7.60 2.52
N ASP A 106 -19.39 -6.40 2.67
CA ASP A 106 -19.32 -5.29 1.72
C ASP A 106 -18.08 -4.39 1.94
N LEU A 107 -17.16 -4.75 2.84
CA LEU A 107 -15.95 -3.98 3.11
C LEU A 107 -15.07 -3.87 1.86
N ARG A 108 -14.85 -2.62 1.41
CA ARG A 108 -13.96 -2.32 0.29
C ARG A 108 -12.63 -1.79 0.81
N PHE A 109 -11.55 -2.51 0.52
CA PHE A 109 -10.22 -2.10 0.92
C PHE A 109 -9.21 -2.35 -0.20
N THR A 110 -8.17 -1.53 -0.25
CA THR A 110 -7.03 -1.67 -1.18
C THR A 110 -5.73 -1.33 -0.45
N ALA A 111 -4.60 -1.65 -1.06
CA ALA A 111 -3.27 -1.27 -0.59
C ALA A 111 -2.62 -0.30 -1.58
N ALA A 112 -1.92 0.69 -1.05
CA ALA A 112 -1.24 1.73 -1.80
C ALA A 112 0.28 1.59 -1.65
N PHE A 113 0.96 1.57 -2.78
CA PHE A 113 2.41 1.46 -2.85
C PHE A 113 3.02 2.53 -3.76
N GLY A 114 4.32 2.80 -3.58
CA GLY A 114 5.06 3.70 -4.44
C GLY A 114 5.15 3.17 -5.87
N ARG A 115 5.18 4.07 -6.86
CA ARG A 115 5.26 3.70 -8.29
C ARG A 115 6.41 2.73 -8.59
N GLY A 116 7.57 2.96 -7.98
CA GLY A 116 8.76 2.12 -8.18
C GLY A 116 8.61 0.68 -7.70
N ARG A 117 7.50 0.31 -7.04
CA ARG A 117 7.18 -1.08 -6.67
C ARG A 117 6.29 -1.80 -7.67
N TYR A 118 5.80 -1.12 -8.70
CA TYR A 118 4.99 -1.73 -9.74
C TYR A 118 5.80 -2.00 -11.01
N VAL A 119 5.56 -3.16 -11.61
CA VAL A 119 6.07 -3.51 -12.93
C VAL A 119 5.42 -2.65 -14.02
N CYS A 120 6.20 -2.25 -15.03
CA CYS A 120 5.71 -1.64 -16.25
C CYS A 120 5.39 -2.76 -17.27
N PRO A 121 4.11 -2.98 -17.65
CA PRO A 121 3.77 -4.05 -18.60
C PRO A 121 4.47 -3.91 -19.95
N ARG A 122 4.74 -2.67 -20.39
CA ARG A 122 5.48 -2.38 -21.62
C ARG A 122 6.91 -2.91 -21.54
N ASN A 123 7.62 -2.61 -20.45
CA ASN A 123 9.03 -3.01 -20.30
C ASN A 123 9.13 -4.52 -20.09
N LEU A 124 8.21 -5.10 -19.31
CA LEU A 124 8.13 -6.54 -19.13
C LEU A 124 7.86 -7.27 -20.45
N ALA A 125 6.96 -6.75 -21.29
CA ALA A 125 6.70 -7.32 -22.61
C ALA A 125 7.93 -7.24 -23.53
N ALA A 126 8.67 -6.12 -23.52
CA ALA A 126 9.90 -5.98 -24.27
C ALA A 126 10.95 -7.02 -23.81
N LEU A 127 11.21 -7.12 -22.50
CA LEU A 127 12.21 -8.05 -21.96
C LEU A 127 11.80 -9.53 -22.09
N ALA A 128 10.51 -9.82 -22.19
CA ALA A 128 9.99 -11.18 -22.39
C ALA A 128 10.01 -11.64 -23.86
N SER A 129 9.90 -10.73 -24.83
CA SER A 129 9.73 -11.06 -26.25
C SER A 129 10.96 -10.77 -27.11
N SER A 130 11.88 -9.90 -26.66
CA SER A 130 13.14 -9.66 -27.37
C SER A 130 14.06 -10.87 -27.24
N GLU A 131 14.61 -11.35 -28.36
CA GLU A 131 15.71 -12.32 -28.38
C GLU A 131 16.93 -11.68 -27.71
N PRO A 132 17.67 -12.38 -26.83
CA PRO A 132 18.93 -11.88 -26.31
C PRO A 132 19.93 -11.80 -27.45
N THR A 133 20.15 -10.60 -27.99
CA THR A 133 21.24 -10.35 -28.93
C THR A 133 22.55 -10.71 -28.23
N GLN A 134 23.35 -11.60 -28.83
CA GLN A 134 24.67 -11.97 -28.31
C GLN A 134 25.52 -10.70 -28.14
N GLN A 135 25.62 -10.18 -26.91
CA GLN A 135 26.51 -9.10 -26.46
C GLN A 135 27.05 -8.23 -27.60
N ASP A 136 26.15 -7.62 -28.38
CA ASP A 136 26.55 -6.67 -29.39
C ASP A 136 26.91 -5.41 -28.59
N LEU A 137 28.20 -5.06 -28.56
CA LEU A 137 28.69 -3.92 -27.77
C LEU A 137 27.92 -2.63 -28.07
N LEU A 138 27.31 -2.55 -29.27
CA LEU A 138 26.47 -1.45 -29.70
C LEU A 138 25.07 -1.47 -29.06
N ALA A 139 24.45 -2.63 -28.85
CA ALA A 139 23.14 -2.74 -28.18
C ALA A 139 23.22 -2.42 -26.67
N PHE A 140 24.37 -2.68 -26.05
CA PHE A 140 24.66 -2.23 -24.67
C PHE A 140 24.80 -0.71 -24.54
N LEU A 141 25.09 0.02 -25.62
CA LEU A 141 25.27 1.47 -25.61
C LEU A 141 23.96 2.24 -25.82
N ASP A 142 22.97 1.62 -26.46
CA ASP A 142 21.70 2.28 -26.82
C ASP A 142 20.58 2.10 -25.77
N ASP A 143 20.85 1.46 -24.63
CA ASP A 143 19.88 1.24 -23.54
C ASP A 143 18.57 0.58 -24.06
N GLU A 144 18.67 -0.20 -25.14
CA GLU A 144 17.53 -0.90 -25.71
C GLU A 144 17.06 -1.95 -24.69
N LEU A 145 15.73 -1.98 -24.44
CA LEU A 145 15.07 -2.93 -23.54
C LEU A 145 15.17 -4.36 -24.08
N THR A 146 16.36 -4.94 -23.94
CA THR A 146 16.73 -6.30 -24.33
C THR A 146 17.20 -7.07 -23.10
N PRO A 147 16.90 -8.37 -23.01
CA PRO A 147 17.39 -9.20 -21.92
C PRO A 147 18.90 -9.43 -22.05
N ASN A 148 19.63 -9.32 -20.94
CA ASN A 148 21.08 -9.50 -20.86
C ASN A 148 21.48 -10.95 -21.19
N ASN A 149 20.62 -11.91 -20.90
CA ASN A 149 20.85 -13.33 -21.16
C ASN A 149 19.52 -14.10 -21.34
N GLN A 150 19.63 -15.34 -21.83
CA GLN A 150 18.48 -16.23 -22.05
C GLN A 150 17.74 -16.60 -20.75
N GLU A 151 18.42 -16.61 -19.60
CA GLU A 151 17.74 -16.88 -18.33
C GLU A 151 16.83 -15.73 -17.92
N GLU A 152 17.30 -14.50 -18.07
CA GLU A 152 16.55 -13.28 -17.79
C GLU A 152 15.32 -13.18 -18.69
N GLN A 153 15.46 -13.50 -19.98
CA GLN A 153 14.33 -13.58 -20.91
C GLN A 153 13.29 -14.61 -20.44
N LYS A 154 13.72 -15.83 -20.08
CA LYS A 154 12.80 -16.88 -19.57
C LYS A 154 12.12 -16.46 -18.26
N ARG A 155 12.83 -15.78 -17.36
CA ARG A 155 12.26 -15.23 -16.12
C ARG A 155 11.21 -14.15 -16.43
N CYS A 156 11.51 -13.23 -17.34
CA CYS A 156 10.57 -12.19 -17.77
C CYS A 156 9.34 -12.78 -18.47
N ALA A 157 9.51 -13.79 -19.31
CA ALA A 157 8.40 -14.50 -19.95
C ALA A 157 7.49 -15.20 -18.92
N ARG A 158 8.07 -15.79 -17.86
CA ARG A 158 7.31 -16.36 -16.75
C ARG A 158 6.54 -15.28 -15.98
N LEU A 159 7.20 -14.20 -15.57
CA LEU A 159 6.57 -13.06 -14.90
C LEU A 159 5.43 -12.47 -15.73
N LYS A 160 5.60 -12.37 -17.05
CA LYS A 160 4.55 -11.93 -17.97
C LYS A 160 3.37 -12.89 -17.96
N GLY A 161 3.60 -14.20 -18.03
CA GLY A 161 2.55 -15.20 -17.94
C GLY A 161 1.80 -15.16 -16.60
N ASP A 162 2.50 -14.91 -15.50
CA ASP A 162 1.89 -14.78 -14.17
C ASP A 162 1.09 -13.47 -14.03
N LEU A 163 1.55 -12.36 -14.64
CA LEU A 163 0.84 -11.08 -14.70
C LEU A 163 -0.44 -11.18 -15.54
N ASP A 164 -0.32 -11.69 -16.78
CA ASP A 164 -1.46 -11.83 -17.71
C ASP A 164 -2.49 -12.85 -17.16
N GLY A 165 -2.04 -13.82 -16.36
CA GLY A 165 -2.86 -14.83 -15.70
C GLY A 165 -3.40 -14.45 -14.32
N TYR A 166 -3.20 -13.21 -13.85
CA TYR A 166 -3.59 -12.74 -12.51
C TYR A 166 -3.05 -13.57 -11.33
N LYS A 167 -1.98 -14.32 -11.54
CA LYS A 167 -1.24 -15.01 -10.47
C LYS A 167 -0.31 -14.05 -9.74
N TRP A 168 0.08 -12.98 -10.43
CA TRP A 168 0.89 -11.89 -9.91
C TRP A 168 0.17 -10.57 -10.19
N ASP A 169 0.13 -9.70 -9.19
CA ASP A 169 -0.51 -8.38 -9.27
C ASP A 169 0.44 -7.28 -9.78
N GLY A 170 1.68 -7.63 -10.13
CA GLY A 170 2.68 -6.71 -10.64
C GLY A 170 3.48 -5.97 -9.57
N LEU A 171 3.30 -6.28 -8.28
CA LEU A 171 4.16 -5.77 -7.21
C LEU A 171 5.45 -6.55 -7.09
N ARG A 172 6.58 -5.86 -6.92
CA ARG A 172 7.89 -6.51 -6.71
C ARG A 172 7.87 -7.56 -5.61
N ASP A 173 7.22 -7.27 -4.49
CA ASP A 173 7.26 -8.07 -3.28
C ASP A 173 6.27 -9.26 -3.30
N HIS A 174 5.37 -9.32 -4.30
CA HIS A 174 4.28 -10.31 -4.39
C HIS A 174 4.55 -11.43 -5.40
N THR A 175 5.83 -11.73 -5.66
CA THR A 175 6.25 -12.84 -6.51
C THR A 175 7.33 -13.67 -5.83
N ASP A 176 7.24 -14.99 -5.97
CA ASP A 176 8.26 -15.93 -5.48
C ASP A 176 9.54 -15.92 -6.35
N ILE A 177 9.48 -15.26 -7.51
CA ILE A 177 10.61 -15.18 -8.44
C ILE A 177 11.55 -14.11 -7.94
N ALA A 178 12.80 -14.47 -7.66
CA ALA A 178 13.83 -13.50 -7.30
C ALA A 178 14.13 -12.55 -8.47
N ILE A 179 13.96 -11.25 -8.23
CA ILE A 179 14.24 -10.18 -9.19
C ILE A 179 15.38 -9.30 -8.67
N ASP A 180 16.47 -9.25 -9.43
CA ASP A 180 17.61 -8.37 -9.17
C ASP A 180 17.19 -6.89 -9.20
N ASP A 181 17.86 -6.05 -8.42
CA ASP A 181 17.63 -4.60 -8.41
C ASP A 181 17.86 -3.98 -9.78
N ASP A 182 18.86 -4.42 -10.54
CA ASP A 182 19.13 -3.92 -11.89
C ASP A 182 17.97 -4.26 -12.85
N LEU A 183 17.55 -5.52 -12.84
CA LEU A 183 16.41 -5.98 -13.64
C LEU A 183 15.13 -5.25 -13.21
N TRP A 184 14.91 -5.02 -11.92
CA TRP A 184 13.74 -4.28 -11.45
C TRP A 184 13.73 -2.81 -11.88
N ARG A 185 14.90 -2.14 -11.94
CA ARG A 185 15.02 -0.79 -12.49
C ARG A 185 14.61 -0.73 -13.96
N ARG A 186 14.93 -1.76 -14.75
CA ARG A 186 14.51 -1.88 -16.15
C ARG A 186 13.04 -2.29 -16.29
N LEU A 187 12.51 -3.09 -15.38
CA LEU A 187 11.11 -3.56 -15.37
C LEU A 187 10.12 -2.50 -14.89
N SER A 188 10.54 -1.61 -13.99
CA SER A 188 9.73 -0.48 -13.51
C SER A 188 10.01 0.79 -14.32
N THR A 189 9.21 1.83 -14.12
CA THR A 189 9.44 3.13 -14.78
C THR A 189 9.09 4.30 -13.88
N ASP A 190 9.84 5.38 -14.01
CA ASP A 190 9.55 6.63 -13.32
C ASP A 190 8.37 7.37 -13.96
N LYS A 191 7.95 8.47 -13.30
CA LYS A 191 6.86 9.31 -13.79
C LYS A 191 7.15 9.92 -15.18
N ALA A 192 8.41 10.32 -15.42
CA ALA A 192 8.82 10.98 -16.66
C ALA A 192 8.85 10.00 -17.86
N SER A 193 9.37 8.79 -17.66
CA SER A 193 9.49 7.77 -18.72
C SER A 193 8.17 7.07 -19.05
N CYS A 194 7.14 7.26 -18.22
CA CYS A 194 5.82 6.67 -18.42
C CYS A 194 5.03 7.44 -19.50
N LEU A 195 4.59 6.71 -20.53
CA LEU A 195 3.75 7.24 -21.61
C LEU A 195 2.33 7.62 -21.17
N ASN A 196 1.93 7.32 -19.93
CA ASN A 196 0.59 7.57 -19.38
C ASN A 196 -0.52 7.13 -20.36
N ARG A 197 -1.44 8.02 -20.74
CA ARG A 197 -2.57 7.75 -21.62
C ARG A 197 -2.18 7.34 -23.05
N ASN A 198 -0.94 7.63 -23.46
CA ASN A 198 -0.42 7.24 -24.77
C ASN A 198 0.11 5.79 -24.77
N CYS A 199 0.20 5.15 -23.60
CA CYS A 199 0.60 3.75 -23.49
C CYS A 199 -0.55 2.81 -23.87
N HIS A 200 -0.28 1.84 -24.75
CA HIS A 200 -1.23 0.78 -25.09
C HIS A 200 -1.71 0.01 -23.84
N TYR A 201 -0.81 -0.21 -22.88
CA TYR A 201 -1.08 -0.93 -21.62
C TYR A 201 -1.69 -0.05 -20.51
N TYR A 202 -2.05 1.22 -20.78
CA TYR A 202 -2.51 2.15 -19.73
C TYR A 202 -3.72 1.63 -18.92
N ARG A 203 -4.64 0.92 -19.58
CA ARG A 203 -5.86 0.40 -18.92
C ARG A 203 -5.57 -0.78 -18.00
N GLU A 204 -4.60 -1.60 -18.36
CA GLU A 204 -4.20 -2.84 -17.69
C GLU A 204 -2.98 -2.65 -16.77
N CYS A 205 -2.43 -1.44 -16.70
CA CYS A 205 -1.25 -1.15 -15.89
C CYS A 205 -1.56 -1.29 -14.40
N PRO A 206 -0.87 -2.20 -13.67
CA PRO A 206 -1.15 -2.45 -12.26
C PRO A 206 -1.13 -1.21 -11.38
N PHE A 207 -0.16 -0.32 -11.59
CA PHE A 207 -0.07 0.96 -10.87
C PHE A 207 -1.33 1.83 -11.04
N PHE A 208 -1.84 1.94 -12.27
CA PHE A 208 -3.03 2.76 -12.53
C PHE A 208 -4.32 2.08 -12.11
N VAL A 209 -4.37 0.74 -12.10
CA VAL A 209 -5.50 -0.02 -11.55
C VAL A 209 -5.56 0.17 -10.04
N ALA A 210 -4.47 -0.07 -9.31
CA ALA A 210 -4.40 0.15 -7.86
C ALA A 210 -4.77 1.59 -7.48
N ARG A 211 -4.34 2.58 -8.27
CA ARG A 211 -4.71 3.98 -8.04
C ARG A 211 -6.20 4.27 -8.24
N ARG A 212 -6.89 3.56 -9.13
CA ARG A 212 -8.35 3.68 -9.29
C ARG A 212 -9.06 3.02 -8.10
N GLU A 213 -8.58 1.88 -7.63
CA GLU A 213 -9.14 1.21 -6.46
C GLU A 213 -9.10 2.09 -5.21
N ILE A 214 -8.06 2.91 -5.03
CA ILE A 214 -7.96 3.87 -3.92
C ILE A 214 -9.16 4.83 -3.88
N GLN A 215 -9.71 5.22 -5.03
CA GLN A 215 -10.82 6.18 -5.09
C GLN A 215 -12.15 5.59 -4.59
N GLU A 216 -12.31 4.27 -4.70
CA GLU A 216 -13.54 3.58 -4.32
C GLU A 216 -13.42 2.82 -2.98
N ALA A 217 -12.22 2.77 -2.41
CA ALA A 217 -11.95 2.05 -1.17
C ALA A 217 -12.43 2.81 0.07
N GLU A 218 -12.98 2.06 1.03
CA GLU A 218 -13.29 2.55 2.37
C GLU A 218 -12.02 2.54 3.24
N VAL A 219 -11.13 1.56 3.03
CA VAL A 219 -9.86 1.43 3.72
C VAL A 219 -8.69 1.36 2.73
N VAL A 220 -7.68 2.19 2.95
CA VAL A 220 -6.43 2.18 2.17
C VAL A 220 -5.28 1.88 3.10
N VAL A 221 -4.57 0.78 2.84
CA VAL A 221 -3.34 0.43 3.58
C VAL A 221 -2.13 1.03 2.88
N ALA A 222 -1.41 1.92 3.55
CA ALA A 222 -0.24 2.62 3.01
C ALA A 222 0.97 2.44 3.94
N ASN A 223 2.15 2.85 3.47
CA ASN A 223 3.30 3.04 4.35
C ASN A 223 3.49 4.53 4.69
N HIS A 224 4.27 4.80 5.74
CA HIS A 224 4.52 6.17 6.18
C HIS A 224 5.13 7.05 5.09
N ALA A 225 6.10 6.53 4.33
CA ALA A 225 6.76 7.28 3.27
C ALA A 225 5.78 7.73 2.18
N LEU A 226 4.87 6.84 1.77
CA LEU A 226 3.83 7.15 0.79
C LEU A 226 2.82 8.16 1.32
N VAL A 227 2.41 8.04 2.59
CA VAL A 227 1.50 9.02 3.21
C VAL A 227 2.15 10.40 3.25
N MET A 228 3.41 10.51 3.68
CA MET A 228 4.13 11.79 3.69
C MET A 228 4.23 12.39 2.28
N ALA A 229 4.66 11.59 1.29
CA ALA A 229 4.72 12.05 -0.10
C ALA A 229 3.35 12.44 -0.67
N ALA A 230 2.27 11.78 -0.24
CA ALA A 230 0.91 12.12 -0.65
C ALA A 230 0.40 13.42 -0.03
N MET A 231 0.86 13.77 1.18
CA MET A 231 0.53 15.06 1.80
C MET A 231 1.22 16.23 1.10
N GLU A 232 2.39 16.03 0.50
CA GLU A 232 3.11 17.08 -0.24
C GLU A 232 2.58 17.28 -1.67
N SER A 233 2.18 16.19 -2.33
CA SER A 233 1.87 16.20 -3.77
C SER A 233 0.38 16.11 -4.11
N GLU A 234 -0.50 15.95 -3.11
CA GLU A 234 -1.97 15.76 -3.19
C GLU A 234 -2.44 14.72 -4.24
N ALA A 235 -1.54 13.86 -4.73
CA ALA A 235 -1.80 13.11 -5.95
C ALA A 235 -2.35 11.71 -5.71
N VAL A 236 -2.00 11.07 -4.59
CA VAL A 236 -2.20 9.62 -4.41
C VAL A 236 -3.39 9.31 -3.51
N LEU A 237 -3.52 10.01 -2.38
CA LEU A 237 -4.59 9.80 -1.41
C LEU A 237 -5.71 10.83 -1.60
N PRO A 238 -6.93 10.55 -1.10
CA PRO A 238 -7.99 11.55 -1.03
C PRO A 238 -7.55 12.81 -0.25
N GLU A 239 -8.27 13.92 -0.46
CA GLU A 239 -7.95 15.18 0.22
C GLU A 239 -7.91 15.02 1.75
N PRO A 240 -6.96 15.66 2.46
CA PRO A 240 -6.77 15.45 3.91
C PRO A 240 -8.04 15.64 4.77
N LYS A 241 -8.94 16.53 4.36
CA LYS A 241 -10.22 16.77 5.07
C LYS A 241 -11.20 15.59 5.01
N HIS A 242 -11.02 14.70 4.04
CA HIS A 242 -11.82 13.50 3.81
C HIS A 242 -11.12 12.21 4.29
N LEU A 243 -10.03 12.34 5.05
CA LEU A 243 -9.27 11.22 5.59
C LEU A 243 -9.52 11.02 7.08
N LEU A 244 -9.61 9.75 7.47
CA LEU A 244 -9.30 9.29 8.82
C LEU A 244 -7.94 8.60 8.75
N LEU A 245 -6.95 9.09 9.50
CA LEU A 245 -5.58 8.57 9.42
C LEU A 245 -5.20 7.83 10.69
N VAL A 246 -4.79 6.58 10.53
CA VAL A 246 -4.15 5.77 11.58
C VAL A 246 -2.68 5.58 11.20
N LEU A 247 -1.78 5.92 12.12
CA LEU A 247 -0.34 5.72 11.99
C LEU A 247 0.08 4.57 12.90
N ASP A 248 0.01 3.35 12.37
CA ASP A 248 0.50 2.15 13.04
C ASP A 248 2.04 2.12 13.04
N GLU A 249 2.66 1.54 14.06
CA GLU A 249 4.12 1.60 14.26
C GLU A 249 4.69 3.04 14.19
N GLY A 250 3.88 4.03 14.64
CA GLY A 250 4.17 5.46 14.53
C GLY A 250 5.45 5.96 15.22
N HIS A 251 6.17 5.10 15.95
CA HIS A 251 7.51 5.43 16.44
C HIS A 251 8.54 5.60 15.29
N HIS A 252 8.26 5.07 14.09
CA HIS A 252 9.07 5.29 12.89
C HIS A 252 8.82 6.64 12.21
N LEU A 253 7.71 7.31 12.53
CA LEU A 253 7.27 8.52 11.84
C LEU A 253 8.32 9.65 11.79
N PRO A 254 9.06 9.96 12.88
CA PRO A 254 10.08 11.00 12.85
C PRO A 254 11.26 10.67 11.92
N ALA A 255 11.63 9.39 11.80
CA ALA A 255 12.69 8.97 10.90
C ALA A 255 12.26 9.10 9.43
N VAL A 256 11.02 8.71 9.13
CA VAL A 256 10.45 8.85 7.77
C VAL A 256 10.30 10.32 7.37
N ALA A 257 9.89 11.19 8.29
CA ALA A 257 9.82 12.63 8.01
C ALA A 257 11.22 13.24 7.79
N ARG A 258 12.26 12.71 8.44
CA ARG A 258 13.64 13.18 8.26
C ARG A 258 14.19 12.82 6.88
N ASP A 259 13.87 11.63 6.36
CA ASP A 259 14.30 11.16 5.04
C ASP A 259 13.93 12.15 3.92
N ALA A 260 12.74 12.77 4.00
CA ALA A 260 12.31 13.81 3.07
C ALA A 260 13.19 15.10 3.09
N LEU A 261 13.96 15.30 4.16
CA LEU A 261 14.84 16.45 4.37
C LEU A 261 16.32 16.08 4.22
N GLU A 262 16.64 14.82 3.91
CA GLU A 262 18.01 14.35 3.71
C GLU A 262 18.38 14.40 2.22
N MET A 263 19.51 15.04 1.91
CA MET A 263 20.05 15.10 0.56
C MET A 263 21.56 14.93 0.63
N SER A 264 22.10 14.06 -0.22
CA SER A 264 23.53 13.90 -0.43
C SER A 264 23.79 13.98 -1.92
N ALA A 265 24.70 14.87 -2.32
CA ALA A 265 25.08 15.07 -3.72
C ALA A 265 26.60 15.19 -3.82
N GLU A 266 27.16 14.63 -4.88
CA GLU A 266 28.57 14.84 -5.20
C GLU A 266 28.76 16.27 -5.71
N ILE A 267 29.74 16.99 -5.12
CA ILE A 267 30.06 18.39 -5.46
C ILE A 267 31.51 18.53 -5.96
N THR A 268 32.12 17.42 -6.41
CA THR A 268 33.49 17.41 -6.92
C THR A 268 33.58 18.25 -8.21
N ALA A 269 34.63 19.04 -8.34
CA ALA A 269 34.78 19.99 -9.45
C ALA A 269 35.07 19.30 -10.81
N SER A 270 35.44 18.02 -10.80
CA SER A 270 35.76 17.26 -12.01
C SER A 270 35.43 15.80 -11.80
N TRP A 271 34.48 15.30 -12.58
CA TRP A 271 34.21 13.88 -12.79
C TRP A 271 35.14 13.46 -13.94
N TYR A 272 36.34 12.97 -13.61
CA TYR A 272 37.28 12.42 -14.59
C TYR A 272 37.04 10.93 -14.77
#